data_AF-A0A7T1HMY0-F1
#
_entry.id   AF-A0A7T1HMY0-F1
#
_cell.length_a   1.000
_cell.length_b   1.000
_cell.length_c   1.000
_cell.angle_alpha   90.00
_cell.angle_beta   90.00
_cell.angle_gamma   90.00
#
_symmetry.space_group_name_H-M   'P 1'
#
loop_
_entity.id
_entity.type
_entity.pdbx_description
1 polymer ?
#
loop_
_entity_poly.entity_id
_entity_poly.type
_entity_poly.pdbx_seq_one_letter_code
_entity_poly.pdbx_strand_id
1 'polypeptide(L)' 'MAKSKTFRPWQPDQSTLLPPSPREWLSDDHQVYFLLDLVDELDLSAILIPAQAKDPRGEKGFDPRM' A
#
# COMPACT_ATOMS: atom_id res chain seq x y z
N MET A 1 -12.28 -21.38 -8.57
CA MET A 1 -11.15 -22.05 -7.89
C MET A 1 -10.31 -20.95 -7.26
N ALA A 2 -10.18 -20.97 -5.93
CA ALA A 2 -9.34 -20.03 -5.19
C ALA A 2 -7.89 -20.16 -5.65
N LYS A 3 -7.16 -19.04 -5.75
CA LYS A 3 -5.70 -19.04 -5.94
C LYS A 3 -5.13 -20.01 -4.90
N SER A 4 -4.48 -21.09 -5.33
CA SER A 4 -3.86 -22.00 -4.37
C SER A 4 -2.84 -21.17 -3.59
N LYS A 5 -3.05 -21.07 -2.28
CA LYS A 5 -2.18 -20.31 -1.39
C LYS A 5 -0.83 -21.01 -1.38
N THR A 6 0.10 -20.53 -2.19
CA THR A 6 1.48 -21.00 -2.24
C THR A 6 2.30 -20.33 -1.15
N PHE A 7 3.37 -20.97 -0.70
CA PHE A 7 4.24 -20.42 0.33
C PHE A 7 5.01 -19.18 -0.16
N ARG A 8 5.28 -18.25 0.76
CA ARG A 8 6.21 -17.15 0.52
C ARG A 8 7.63 -17.71 0.29
N PRO A 9 8.46 -17.05 -0.53
CA PRO A 9 9.81 -17.53 -0.85
C PRO A 9 10.74 -17.49 0.37
N TRP A 10 11.64 -18.47 0.44
CA TRP A 10 12.72 -18.54 1.43
C TRP A 10 13.86 -17.61 1.04
N GLN A 11 14.24 -16.68 1.93
CA GLN A 11 15.27 -15.66 1.67
C GLN A 11 16.30 -15.65 2.81
N PRO A 12 17.25 -16.60 2.82
CA PRO A 12 18.21 -16.75 3.92
C PRO A 12 19.22 -15.59 4.00
N ASP A 13 19.48 -14.92 2.88
CA ASP A 13 20.41 -13.78 2.80
C ASP A 13 19.70 -12.43 3.00
N GLN A 14 18.44 -12.44 3.47
CA GLN A 14 17.67 -11.22 3.67
C GLN A 14 18.28 -10.37 4.79
N SER A 15 18.85 -9.22 4.40
CA SER A 15 19.56 -8.30 5.31
C SER A 15 18.64 -7.39 6.12
N THR A 16 17.41 -7.14 5.65
CA THR A 16 16.46 -6.22 6.28
C THR A 16 15.27 -6.97 6.86
N LEU A 17 15.06 -6.81 8.17
CA LEU A 17 13.93 -7.41 8.89
C LEU A 17 12.60 -6.76 8.49
N LEU A 18 12.64 -5.46 8.17
CA LEU A 18 11.50 -4.67 7.72
C LEU A 18 11.82 -4.03 6.37
N PRO A 19 10.81 -3.77 5.53
CA PRO A 19 10.99 -2.89 4.38
C PRO A 19 11.54 -1.56 4.87
N PRO A 20 12.60 -1.02 4.26
CA PRO A 20 13.18 0.23 4.70
C PRO A 20 12.16 1.35 4.46
N SER A 21 12.00 2.25 5.43
CA SER A 21 11.02 3.31 5.31
C SER A 21 11.53 4.38 4.35
N PRO A 22 10.71 4.89 3.42
CA PRO A 22 11.09 6.04 2.61
C PRO A 22 11.49 7.27 3.44
N ARG A 23 10.99 7.38 4.67
CA ARG A 23 11.38 8.44 5.60
C ARG A 23 12.83 8.37 6.06
N GLU A 24 13.51 7.23 5.90
CA GLU A 24 14.91 7.06 6.30
C GLU A 24 15.89 7.70 5.30
N TRP A 25 15.44 8.03 4.08
CA TRP A 25 16.31 8.60 3.04
C TRP A 25 15.75 9.86 2.38
N LEU A 26 14.49 10.22 2.62
CA LEU A 26 13.90 11.47 2.15
C LEU A 26 14.22 12.60 3.13
N SER A 27 14.46 13.80 2.59
CA SER A 27 14.61 15.00 3.41
C SER A 27 13.29 15.39 4.05
N ASP A 28 13.32 16.00 5.23
CA ASP A 28 12.11 16.39 5.98
C ASP A 28 11.21 17.37 5.21
N ASP A 29 11.78 18.13 4.27
CA ASP A 29 11.09 19.10 3.40
C ASP A 29 10.64 18.51 2.05
N HIS A 30 10.73 17.19 1.87
CA HIS A 30 10.41 16.56 0.61
C HIS A 30 8.92 16.70 0.26
N GLN A 31 8.64 17.16 -0.97
CA GLN A 31 7.28 17.49 -1.45
C GLN A 31 6.28 16.31 -1.40
N VAL A 32 6.76 15.07 -1.27
CA VAL A 32 5.87 13.91 -1.08
C VAL A 32 5.03 14.03 0.18
N TYR A 33 5.54 14.64 1.26
CA TYR A 33 4.79 14.80 2.50
C TYR A 33 3.58 15.72 2.32
N PHE A 34 3.73 16.78 1.52
CA PHE A 34 2.60 17.60 1.12
C PHE A 34 1.54 16.80 0.34
N LEU A 35 1.94 15.90 -0.56
CA LEU A 35 0.99 15.06 -1.29
C LEU A 35 0.28 14.07 -0.37
N LEU A 36 0.98 13.51 0.64
CA LEU A 36 0.37 12.63 1.63
C LEU A 36 -0.69 13.39 2.44
N ASP A 37 -0.36 14.59 2.92
CA ASP A 37 -1.32 15.44 3.65
C ASP A 37 -2.50 15.86 2.75
N LEU A 38 -2.24 16.16 1.47
CA LEU A 38 -3.28 16.55 0.52
C LEU A 38 -4.29 15.44 0.27
N VAL A 39 -3.85 14.19 0.16
CA VAL A 39 -4.73 13.05 -0.13
C VAL A 39 -5.76 12.82 0.98
N ASP A 40 -5.44 13.19 2.22
CA ASP A 40 -6.39 13.12 3.34
C ASP A 40 -7.53 14.14 3.23
N GLU A 41 -7.32 15.25 2.54
CA GLU A 41 -8.31 16.32 2.32
C GLU A 41 -9.19 16.09 1.08
N LEU A 42 -8.84 15.15 0.20
CA LEU A 42 -9.59 14.88 -1.02
C LEU A 42 -10.82 14.00 -0.77
N ASP A 43 -11.92 14.31 -1.47
CA ASP A 43 -13.06 13.40 -1.52
C ASP A 43 -12.77 12.19 -2.42
N LEU A 44 -12.47 11.05 -1.79
CA LEU A 44 -12.18 9.77 -2.47
C LEU A 44 -13.42 8.87 -2.57
N SER A 45 -14.62 9.36 -2.27
CA SER A 45 -15.86 8.56 -2.26
C SER A 45 -16.11 7.84 -3.59
N ALA A 46 -15.82 8.52 -4.71
CA ALA A 46 -15.93 7.96 -6.06
C ALA A 46 -15.03 6.72 -6.30
N ILE A 47 -13.94 6.57 -5.54
CA ILE A 47 -13.01 5.44 -5.63
C ILE A 47 -13.36 4.38 -4.57
N LEU A 48 -13.60 4.81 -3.33
CA LEU A 48 -13.81 3.92 -2.19
C LEU A 48 -15.15 3.18 -2.25
N ILE A 49 -16.22 3.83 -2.70
CA ILE A 49 -17.57 3.22 -2.76
C ILE A 49 -17.57 2.02 -3.71
N PRO A 50 -17.08 2.11 -4.97
CA PRO A 50 -16.96 0.93 -5.83
C PRO A 50 -16.06 -0.16 -5.25
N ALA A 51 -14.95 0.21 -4.59
CA ALA A 51 -14.00 -0.74 -4.00
C ALA A 51 -14.56 -1.55 -2.81
N GLN A 52 -15.65 -1.10 -2.19
CA GLN A 52 -16.35 -1.85 -1.14
C GLN A 52 -17.15 -3.04 -1.68
N ALA A 53 -17.46 -3.05 -2.98
CA ALA A 53 -18.14 -4.18 -3.59
C ALA A 53 -17.30 -5.45 -3.38
N LYS A 54 -17.96 -6.55 -2.96
CA LYS A 54 -17.27 -7.84 -2.80
C LYS A 54 -16.79 -8.32 -4.16
N ASP A 55 -15.48 -8.23 -4.41
CA ASP A 55 -14.83 -9.02 -5.44
C ASP A 55 -14.42 -10.38 -4.82
N PRO A 56 -14.97 -11.51 -5.28
CA PRO A 56 -14.57 -12.84 -4.81
C PRO A 56 -13.18 -13.26 -5.33
N ARG A 57 -12.49 -12.41 -6.10
CA ARG A 57 -11.20 -12.69 -6.73
C ARG A 57 -10.11 -11.78 -6.16
N GLY A 58 -8.93 -12.37 -5.95
CA GLY A 58 -7.73 -11.62 -5.57
C GLY A 58 -7.75 -11.10 -4.13
N GLU A 59 -6.69 -10.37 -3.80
CA GLU A 59 -6.62 -9.56 -2.59
C GLU A 59 -7.15 -8.16 -2.93
N LYS A 60 -7.64 -7.44 -1.93
CA LYS A 60 -8.01 -6.02 -2.12
C LYS A 60 -6.79 -5.21 -2.54
N GLY A 61 -7.00 -4.18 -3.36
CA GLY A 61 -5.98 -3.18 -3.65
C GLY A 61 -5.55 -2.43 -2.39
N PHE A 62 -4.41 -1.76 -2.48
CA PHE A 62 -3.95 -0.84 -1.43
C PHE A 62 -4.94 0.32 -1.25
N ASP A 63 -4.97 0.89 -0.04
CA ASP A 63 -5.78 2.07 0.22
C ASP A 63 -5.27 3.23 -0.65
N PRO A 64 -6.14 3.97 -1.36
CA PRO A 64 -5.71 5.14 -2.12
C PRO A 64 -5.07 6.24 -1.25
N ARG A 65 -5.26 6.21 0.08
CA ARG A 65 -4.56 7.08 1.05
C ARG A 65 -3.16 6.62 1.45
N MET A 66 -2.70 5.50 0.88
CA MET A 66 -1.43 4.79 1.14
C MET A 66 -1.39 3.95 2.42
#